data_AF-A0A7W1L047-F1
#
_entry.id   AF-A0A7W1L047-F1
#
_cell.length_a   1.000
_cell.length_b   1.000
_cell.length_c   1.000
_cell.angle_alpha   90.00
_cell.angle_beta   90.00
_cell.angle_gamma   90.00
#
_symmetry.space_group_name_H-M   'P 1'
#
loop_
_entity.id
_entity.type
_entity.pdbx_description
1 polymer ?
#
loop_
_entity_poly.entity_id
_entity_poly.type
_entity_poly.pdbx_seq_one_letter_code
_entity_poly.pdbx_strand_id
1 'polypeptide(L)'
;MPGYYADYRKGVHKQGKPTGHDAFRQTVGCPVRRTFDDMDYDNFDDRVEYEFKLDNLHAGWCLSVNADRHASAGCQVILGFPKCPSRNNKPDEGPWKIFKTNAYRLEQNSFPYVLLEGLHVLEVVQKTEQNIPITVRLRFGSKGPLVTKVQTALQKAGFYEGEIDDDYGTRTLRAVLAYQTITFGDGTDNGVVGPMTAKALKVTWPTV
;
A
#
# COMPACT_ATOMS: atom_id res chain seq x y z
N MET A 1 2.09 -0.61 2.06
CA MET A 1 1.03 -0.30 3.04
C MET A 1 -0.21 0.17 2.30
N PRO A 2 -1.43 -0.04 2.79
CA PRO A 2 -2.61 0.62 2.21
C PRO A 2 -2.43 2.14 2.24
N GLY A 3 -2.68 2.82 1.13
CA GLY A 3 -2.37 4.23 1.01
C GLY A 3 -2.47 4.80 -0.39
N TYR A 4 -2.27 6.12 -0.46
CA TYR A 4 -2.10 6.88 -1.69
C TYR A 4 -0.63 7.24 -1.87
N TYR A 5 -0.11 6.98 -3.07
CA TYR A 5 1.27 7.21 -3.46
C TYR A 5 1.30 8.03 -4.74
N ALA A 6 1.84 9.25 -4.68
CA ALA A 6 1.64 10.23 -5.74
C ALA A 6 2.51 10.02 -7.00
N ASP A 7 3.64 9.32 -6.90
CA ASP A 7 4.68 9.33 -7.95
C ASP A 7 5.28 7.94 -8.23
N TYR A 8 4.48 7.05 -8.81
CA TYR A 8 4.98 5.82 -9.44
C TYR A 8 5.40 6.11 -10.88
N ARG A 9 6.68 5.93 -11.20
CA ARG A 9 7.22 6.23 -12.52
C ARG A 9 7.53 5.01 -13.34
N LYS A 10 7.33 5.08 -14.66
CA LYS A 10 7.83 4.03 -15.57
C LYS A 10 9.34 3.87 -15.38
N GLY A 11 9.79 2.62 -15.33
CA GLY A 11 11.19 2.30 -15.10
C GLY A 11 11.45 0.81 -15.28
N VAL A 12 12.55 0.33 -14.69
CA VAL A 12 12.99 -1.06 -14.84
C VAL A 12 13.28 -1.66 -13.47
N HIS A 13 12.66 -2.80 -13.16
CA HIS A 13 13.03 -3.64 -12.03
C HIS A 13 14.29 -4.44 -12.40
N LYS A 14 15.28 -4.51 -11.49
CA LYS A 14 16.57 -5.21 -11.69
C LYS A 14 17.27 -4.83 -13.01
N GLN A 15 17.41 -3.53 -13.28
CA GLN A 15 18.07 -3.02 -14.48
C GLN A 15 19.46 -3.64 -14.68
N GLY A 16 19.76 -4.04 -15.92
CA GLY A 16 21.03 -4.66 -16.29
C GLY A 16 21.18 -6.13 -15.87
N LYS A 17 20.20 -6.74 -15.21
CA LYS A 17 20.20 -8.18 -14.88
C LYS A 17 19.45 -8.99 -15.95
N PRO A 18 19.69 -10.31 -16.08
CA PRO A 18 18.94 -11.15 -17.01
C PRO A 18 17.44 -11.17 -16.76
N THR A 19 17.02 -10.97 -15.51
CA THR A 19 15.61 -10.84 -15.11
C THR A 19 15.11 -9.40 -15.14
N GLY A 20 15.90 -8.45 -15.66
CA GLY A 20 15.53 -7.04 -15.74
C GLY A 20 14.34 -6.83 -16.66
N HIS A 21 13.33 -6.11 -16.18
CA HIS A 21 12.08 -5.88 -16.93
C HIS A 21 11.38 -4.59 -16.53
N ASP A 22 10.47 -4.14 -17.39
CA ASP A 22 9.62 -2.98 -17.16
C ASP A 22 8.90 -3.06 -15.82
N ALA A 23 8.85 -1.92 -15.13
CA ALA A 23 8.22 -1.78 -13.83
C ALA A 23 7.69 -0.35 -13.66
N PHE A 24 6.88 -0.13 -12.65
CA PHE A 24 6.65 1.19 -12.09
C PHE A 24 7.45 1.29 -10.79
N ARG A 25 8.21 2.37 -10.61
CA ARG A 25 9.14 2.57 -9.50
C ARG A 25 8.66 3.73 -8.65
N GLN A 26 8.66 3.55 -7.34
CA GLN A 26 8.54 4.66 -6.41
C GLN A 26 9.89 5.40 -6.35
N THR A 27 9.89 6.71 -6.59
CA THR A 27 11.11 7.53 -6.57
C THR A 27 11.43 8.14 -5.20
N VAL A 28 10.45 8.10 -4.29
CA VAL A 28 10.54 8.60 -2.92
C VAL A 28 10.46 7.46 -1.93
N GLY A 29 11.12 7.62 -0.77
CA GLY A 29 10.98 6.64 0.31
C GLY A 29 9.53 6.58 0.76
N CYS A 30 8.96 5.38 0.77
CA CYS A 30 7.57 5.17 1.15
C CYS A 30 7.46 4.01 2.14
N PRO A 31 6.42 4.00 2.99
CA PRO A 31 6.19 2.88 3.88
C PRO A 31 5.76 1.63 3.11
N VAL A 32 6.56 0.57 3.23
CA VAL A 32 6.32 -0.75 2.65
C VAL A 32 6.24 -1.76 3.80
N ARG A 33 5.22 -2.62 3.79
CA ARG A 33 5.14 -3.78 4.68
C ARG A 33 5.82 -4.93 3.95
N ARG A 34 6.80 -5.55 4.59
CA ARG A 34 7.56 -6.68 4.06
C ARG A 34 7.09 -7.92 4.79
N THR A 35 6.62 -8.87 4.00
CA THR A 35 6.47 -10.26 4.44
C THR A 35 7.82 -10.80 4.87
N PHE A 36 7.87 -11.41 6.06
CA PHE A 36 9.10 -11.98 6.60
C PHE A 36 9.38 -13.38 6.01
N ASP A 37 8.33 -14.15 5.76
CA ASP A 37 8.40 -15.55 5.33
C ASP A 37 8.03 -15.78 3.85
N ASP A 38 7.60 -14.73 3.14
CA ASP A 38 7.10 -14.76 1.76
C ASP A 38 5.84 -15.65 1.57
N MET A 39 5.14 -16.04 2.65
CA MET A 39 3.97 -16.94 2.64
C MET A 39 2.66 -16.21 2.85
N ASP A 40 2.62 -15.27 3.80
CA ASP A 40 1.50 -14.36 3.98
C ASP A 40 1.97 -12.93 4.28
N TYR A 41 1.01 -12.00 4.19
CA TYR A 41 1.18 -10.64 4.69
C TYR A 41 0.35 -10.56 5.94
N ASP A 42 0.97 -10.81 7.08
CA ASP A 42 0.35 -10.59 8.37
C ASP A 42 0.98 -9.39 9.08
N ASN A 43 0.62 -9.16 10.33
CA ASN A 43 1.17 -8.07 11.13
C ASN A 43 1.93 -8.62 12.35
N PHE A 44 2.10 -9.94 12.44
CA PHE A 44 2.75 -10.61 13.55
C PHE A 44 4.26 -10.67 13.34
N ASP A 45 4.74 -10.98 12.13
CA ASP A 45 6.17 -11.04 11.82
C ASP A 45 6.62 -10.03 10.74
N ASP A 46 5.68 -9.51 9.95
CA ASP A 46 5.95 -8.49 8.93
C ASP A 46 6.51 -7.19 9.53
N ARG A 47 7.54 -6.66 8.87
CA ARG A 47 8.11 -5.36 9.24
C ARG A 47 7.67 -4.24 8.30
N VAL A 48 7.48 -3.04 8.85
CA VAL A 48 7.28 -1.82 8.05
C VAL A 48 8.59 -1.09 7.85
N GLU A 49 9.03 -1.00 6.59
CA GLU A 49 10.19 -0.24 6.15
C GLU A 49 9.75 1.14 5.65
N TYR A 50 10.38 2.22 6.11
CA TYR A 50 9.90 3.60 5.85
C TYR A 50 10.73 4.39 4.83
N GLU A 51 11.95 3.95 4.54
CA GLU A 51 12.92 4.71 3.73
C GLU A 51 13.34 3.95 2.46
N PHE A 52 12.60 2.89 2.10
CA PHE A 52 12.94 2.08 0.95
C PHE A 52 12.62 2.84 -0.35
N LYS A 53 13.67 3.23 -1.08
CA LYS A 53 13.58 4.05 -2.31
C LYS A 53 13.39 3.24 -3.60
N LEU A 54 13.18 1.92 -3.49
CA LEU A 54 13.23 1.01 -4.64
C LEU A 54 12.03 0.06 -4.72
N ASP A 55 10.92 0.40 -4.05
CA ASP A 55 9.71 -0.39 -4.20
C ASP A 55 9.15 -0.24 -5.61
N ASN A 56 8.69 -1.35 -6.16
CA ASN A 56 8.27 -1.45 -7.54
C ASN A 56 6.92 -2.15 -7.66
N LEU A 57 6.14 -1.74 -8.66
CA LEU A 57 5.03 -2.52 -9.20
C LEU A 57 5.47 -3.18 -10.51
N HIS A 58 5.51 -4.51 -10.55
CA HIS A 58 6.02 -5.24 -11.73
C HIS A 58 5.34 -6.60 -11.94
N ALA A 59 5.80 -7.37 -12.93
CA ALA A 59 5.26 -8.70 -13.21
C ALA A 59 5.58 -9.70 -12.08
N GLY A 60 4.60 -10.50 -11.68
CA GLY A 60 4.69 -11.45 -10.57
C GLY A 60 5.37 -12.78 -10.90
N TRP A 61 5.72 -13.04 -12.17
CA TRP A 61 6.36 -14.30 -12.60
C TRP A 61 5.50 -15.55 -12.36
N CYS A 62 4.19 -15.37 -12.33
CA CYS A 62 3.20 -16.43 -12.21
C CYS A 62 1.92 -16.04 -12.94
N LEU A 63 1.13 -17.02 -13.38
CA LEU A 63 -0.18 -16.77 -14.02
C LEU A 63 -1.36 -17.04 -13.08
N SER A 64 -1.09 -17.46 -11.84
CA SER A 64 -2.09 -17.83 -10.86
C SER A 64 -1.59 -17.49 -9.47
N VAL A 65 -2.51 -17.12 -8.58
CA VAL A 65 -2.25 -16.95 -7.15
C VAL A 65 -1.88 -18.26 -6.46
N ASN A 66 -2.23 -19.41 -7.06
CA ASN A 66 -1.88 -20.73 -6.55
C ASN A 66 -0.52 -21.24 -7.03
N ALA A 67 0.30 -20.39 -7.67
CA ALA A 67 1.62 -20.80 -8.13
C ALA A 67 2.65 -20.78 -7.00
N ASP A 68 3.57 -21.75 -6.99
CA ASP A 68 4.63 -21.91 -5.99
C ASP A 68 5.60 -20.72 -5.88
N ARG A 69 5.55 -19.77 -6.82
CA ARG A 69 6.40 -18.58 -6.86
C ARG A 69 5.56 -17.36 -7.21
N HIS A 70 5.04 -16.69 -6.19
CA HIS A 70 4.29 -15.44 -6.31
C HIS A 70 4.87 -14.31 -5.44
N ALA A 71 5.87 -14.60 -4.61
CA ALA A 71 6.51 -13.64 -3.71
C ALA A 71 7.61 -12.82 -4.40
N SER A 72 7.75 -11.57 -3.97
CA SER A 72 8.55 -10.54 -4.63
C SER A 72 9.50 -9.81 -3.67
N ALA A 73 9.81 -10.40 -2.50
CA ALA A 73 10.53 -9.74 -1.41
C ALA A 73 9.91 -8.37 -1.07
N GLY A 74 8.57 -8.28 -1.12
CA GLY A 74 7.78 -7.10 -0.78
C GLY A 74 7.52 -6.07 -1.90
N CYS A 75 7.84 -6.36 -3.17
CA CYS A 75 7.34 -5.54 -4.28
C CYS A 75 5.85 -5.78 -4.54
N GLN A 76 5.12 -4.78 -5.02
CA GLN A 76 3.78 -5.04 -5.56
C GLN A 76 3.90 -5.78 -6.90
N VAL A 77 3.08 -6.81 -7.10
CA VAL A 77 3.13 -7.60 -8.33
C VAL A 77 1.78 -7.78 -8.98
N ILE A 78 1.80 -7.87 -10.31
CA ILE A 78 0.65 -8.21 -11.13
C ILE A 78 0.93 -9.56 -11.78
N LEU A 79 -0.02 -10.49 -11.69
CA LEU A 79 0.08 -11.80 -12.33
C LEU A 79 0.49 -11.64 -13.80
N GLY A 80 1.46 -12.43 -14.24
CA GLY A 80 1.98 -12.45 -15.59
C GLY A 80 3.50 -12.62 -15.62
N PHE A 81 3.99 -12.97 -16.81
CA PHE A 81 5.42 -13.02 -17.07
C PHE A 81 5.86 -11.79 -17.85
N PRO A 82 6.98 -11.15 -17.49
CA PRO A 82 7.47 -9.99 -18.22
C PRO A 82 8.29 -10.40 -19.45
N LYS A 83 8.37 -9.52 -20.44
CA LYS A 83 9.42 -9.62 -21.46
C LYS A 83 10.78 -9.30 -20.85
N CYS A 84 11.72 -10.24 -20.90
CA CYS A 84 13.08 -10.07 -20.37
C CYS A 84 14.08 -11.08 -20.96
N PRO A 85 15.40 -10.83 -20.83
CA PRO A 85 16.44 -11.71 -21.34
C PRO A 85 16.38 -13.16 -20.83
N SER A 86 16.10 -13.38 -19.54
CA SER A 86 16.01 -14.73 -18.97
C SER A 86 14.84 -15.56 -19.50
N ARG A 87 13.90 -14.92 -20.20
CA ARG A 87 12.81 -15.57 -20.95
C ARG A 87 13.07 -15.60 -22.45
N ASN A 88 14.32 -15.46 -22.88
CA ASN A 88 14.70 -15.32 -24.30
C ASN A 88 13.91 -14.21 -25.00
N ASN A 89 13.61 -13.12 -24.29
CA ASN A 89 12.81 -11.99 -24.76
C ASN A 89 11.41 -12.36 -25.28
N LYS A 90 10.82 -13.48 -24.82
CA LYS A 90 9.41 -13.79 -25.05
C LYS A 90 8.53 -12.59 -24.66
N PRO A 91 7.42 -12.33 -25.38
CA PRO A 91 6.50 -11.26 -25.03
C PRO A 91 5.99 -11.35 -23.59
N ASP A 92 5.48 -10.22 -23.08
CA ASP A 92 4.75 -10.21 -21.82
C ASP A 92 3.49 -11.09 -21.93
N GLU A 93 3.11 -11.72 -20.82
CA GLU A 93 1.98 -12.65 -20.74
C GLU A 93 1.08 -12.34 -19.52
N GLY A 94 -0.17 -12.80 -19.58
CA GLY A 94 -1.13 -12.67 -18.48
C GLY A 94 -1.61 -11.23 -18.22
N PRO A 95 -2.21 -10.98 -17.05
CA PRO A 95 -2.69 -9.65 -16.65
C PRO A 95 -1.62 -8.54 -16.74
N TRP A 96 -0.35 -8.87 -16.47
CA TRP A 96 0.78 -7.96 -16.63
C TRP A 96 0.88 -7.39 -18.05
N LYS A 97 0.71 -8.22 -19.08
CA LYS A 97 0.71 -7.76 -20.48
C LYS A 97 -0.33 -6.68 -20.72
N ILE A 98 -1.55 -6.90 -20.22
CA ILE A 98 -2.69 -5.99 -20.41
C ILE A 98 -2.44 -4.69 -19.67
N PHE A 99 -2.07 -4.77 -18.39
CA PHE A 99 -1.72 -3.62 -17.56
C PHE A 99 -0.61 -2.79 -18.20
N LYS A 100 0.51 -3.43 -18.55
CA LYS A 100 1.66 -2.75 -19.14
C LYS A 100 1.31 -2.10 -20.46
N THR A 101 0.60 -2.79 -21.35
CA THR A 101 0.18 -2.23 -22.65
C THR A 101 -0.66 -0.96 -22.45
N ASN A 102 -1.59 -0.98 -21.50
CA ASN A 102 -2.46 0.16 -21.23
C ASN A 102 -1.73 1.34 -20.58
N ALA A 103 -0.77 1.08 -19.70
CA ALA A 103 -0.05 2.14 -18.99
C ALA A 103 1.13 2.70 -19.81
N TYR A 104 1.87 1.86 -20.54
CA TYR A 104 3.05 2.27 -21.31
C TYR A 104 2.70 2.99 -22.62
N ARG A 105 1.50 2.77 -23.19
CA ARG A 105 1.04 3.52 -24.36
C ARG A 105 0.75 5.01 -24.09
N LEU A 106 0.58 5.39 -22.82
CA LEU A 106 0.31 6.78 -22.43
C LEU A 106 1.60 7.57 -22.43
N GLU A 107 1.58 8.85 -22.79
CA GLU A 107 2.76 9.74 -22.69
C GLU A 107 3.15 10.02 -21.23
N GLN A 108 2.17 9.95 -20.32
CA GLN A 108 2.36 10.11 -18.88
C GLN A 108 3.43 9.15 -18.36
N ASN A 109 4.41 9.68 -17.61
CA ASN A 109 5.53 8.92 -17.04
C ASN A 109 5.48 8.78 -15.52
N SER A 110 4.57 9.48 -14.85
CA SER A 110 4.34 9.45 -13.40
C SER A 110 2.87 9.21 -13.13
N PHE A 111 2.54 8.31 -12.22
CA PHE A 111 1.18 7.85 -11.95
C PHE A 111 0.89 7.90 -10.45
N PRO A 112 -0.27 8.42 -10.04
CA PRO A 112 -0.77 8.16 -8.70
C PRO A 112 -1.17 6.68 -8.59
N TYR A 113 -0.83 6.09 -7.46
CA TYR A 113 -1.13 4.70 -7.13
C TYR A 113 -1.88 4.64 -5.81
N VAL A 114 -2.96 3.88 -5.77
CA VAL A 114 -3.74 3.63 -4.56
C VAL A 114 -3.72 2.14 -4.27
N LEU A 115 -3.28 1.79 -3.07
CA LEU A 115 -3.37 0.43 -2.55
C LEU A 115 -4.45 0.40 -1.46
N LEU A 116 -5.44 -0.47 -1.62
CA LEU A 116 -6.55 -0.65 -0.69
C LEU A 116 -6.64 -2.11 -0.25
N GLU A 117 -7.15 -2.33 0.95
CA GLU A 117 -7.53 -3.66 1.43
C GLU A 117 -8.81 -4.12 0.74
N GLY A 118 -8.79 -5.33 0.17
CA GLY A 118 -9.91 -5.86 -0.62
C GLY A 118 -11.22 -5.95 0.17
N LEU A 119 -11.18 -6.36 1.43
CA LEU A 119 -12.37 -6.44 2.30
C LEU A 119 -13.02 -5.07 2.52
N HIS A 120 -12.22 -4.01 2.66
CA HIS A 120 -12.75 -2.65 2.77
C HIS A 120 -13.40 -2.18 1.47
N VAL A 121 -12.85 -2.54 0.32
CA VAL A 121 -13.46 -2.22 -0.99
C VAL A 121 -14.79 -2.96 -1.14
N LEU A 122 -14.84 -4.24 -0.80
CA LEU A 122 -16.08 -5.04 -0.83
C LEU A 122 -17.15 -4.47 0.11
N GLU A 123 -16.76 -4.08 1.33
CA GLU A 123 -17.66 -3.43 2.29
C GLU A 123 -18.27 -2.15 1.71
N VAL A 124 -17.45 -1.30 1.08
CA VAL A 124 -17.90 -0.05 0.45
C VAL A 124 -18.90 -0.33 -0.66
N VAL A 125 -18.59 -1.26 -1.58
CA VAL A 125 -19.48 -1.62 -2.70
C VAL A 125 -20.84 -2.10 -2.18
N GLN A 126 -20.85 -3.04 -1.23
CA GLN A 126 -22.08 -3.59 -0.66
C GLN A 126 -22.92 -2.51 0.03
N LYS A 127 -22.29 -1.63 0.83
CA LYS A 127 -23.00 -0.55 1.52
C LYS A 127 -23.56 0.49 0.55
N THR A 128 -22.80 0.86 -0.49
CA THR A 128 -23.29 1.79 -1.52
C THR A 128 -24.50 1.22 -2.24
N GLU A 129 -24.48 -0.04 -2.65
CA GLU A 129 -25.61 -0.71 -3.31
C GLU A 129 -26.87 -0.73 -2.44
N GLN A 130 -26.69 -0.78 -1.11
CA GLN A 130 -27.77 -0.79 -0.12
C GLN A 130 -28.12 0.61 0.41
N ASN A 131 -27.50 1.67 -0.11
CA ASN A 131 -27.64 3.06 0.38
C ASN A 131 -27.39 3.20 1.89
N ILE A 132 -26.45 2.42 2.42
CA ILE A 132 -26.00 2.47 3.81
C ILE A 132 -24.80 3.43 3.90
N PRO A 133 -24.79 4.37 4.86
CA PRO A 133 -23.64 5.25 5.07
C PRO A 133 -22.34 4.48 5.25
N ILE A 134 -21.31 4.92 4.53
CA ILE A 134 -19.97 4.34 4.54
C ILE A 134 -19.13 5.05 5.60
N THR A 135 -18.37 4.27 6.36
CA THR A 135 -17.48 4.89 7.33
C THR A 135 -16.17 5.32 6.69
N VAL A 136 -15.75 6.56 6.96
CA VAL A 136 -14.46 7.08 6.49
C VAL A 136 -13.30 6.27 7.06
N ARG A 137 -12.24 6.10 6.28
CA ARG A 137 -11.00 5.44 6.69
C ARG A 137 -9.80 6.28 6.28
N LEU A 138 -9.00 6.70 7.25
CA LEU A 138 -7.73 7.38 6.99
C LEU A 138 -6.60 6.36 6.88
N ARG A 139 -5.66 6.64 6.00
CA ARG A 139 -4.47 5.82 5.69
C ARG A 139 -3.35 6.72 5.17
N PHE A 140 -2.18 6.15 4.92
CA PHE A 140 -1.05 6.90 4.36
C PHE A 140 -1.46 7.71 3.10
N GLY A 141 -1.07 8.98 3.05
CA GLY A 141 -1.43 9.93 2.00
C GLY A 141 -2.81 10.59 2.13
N SER A 142 -3.61 10.25 3.16
CA SER A 142 -4.84 11.01 3.47
C SER A 142 -4.49 12.42 3.95
N LYS A 143 -5.34 13.40 3.66
CA LYS A 143 -5.15 14.80 4.07
C LYS A 143 -6.40 15.43 4.65
N GLY A 144 -6.22 16.47 5.46
CA GLY A 144 -7.28 17.38 5.90
C GLY A 144 -7.76 17.22 7.35
N PRO A 145 -8.88 17.87 7.74
CA PRO A 145 -9.20 18.09 9.15
C PRO A 145 -9.38 16.84 10.02
N LEU A 146 -9.76 15.70 9.42
CA LEU A 146 -9.87 14.45 10.16
C LEU A 146 -8.48 13.90 10.54
N VAL A 147 -7.47 14.12 9.71
CA VAL A 147 -6.06 13.78 10.02
C VAL A 147 -5.57 14.63 11.18
N THR A 148 -5.83 15.95 11.17
CA THR A 148 -5.52 16.87 12.28
C THR A 148 -6.07 16.36 13.61
N LYS A 149 -7.33 15.89 13.62
CA LYS A 149 -7.96 15.32 14.82
C LYS A 149 -7.23 14.07 15.32
N VAL A 150 -6.85 13.17 14.39
CA VAL A 150 -6.11 11.95 14.71
C VAL A 150 -4.71 12.26 15.23
N GLN A 151 -3.95 13.13 14.57
CA GLN A 151 -2.62 13.57 15.02
C GLN A 151 -2.69 14.19 16.42
N THR A 152 -3.68 15.06 16.67
CA THR A 152 -3.92 15.68 17.98
C THR A 152 -4.20 14.62 19.06
N ALA A 153 -5.05 13.64 18.76
CA ALA A 153 -5.40 12.58 19.69
C ALA A 153 -4.21 11.65 19.99
N LEU A 154 -3.43 11.29 18.97
CA LEU A 154 -2.21 10.49 19.12
C LEU A 154 -1.15 11.24 19.94
N GLN A 155 -0.99 12.55 19.75
CA GLN A 155 -0.07 13.37 20.53
C GLN A 155 -0.48 13.39 22.00
N LYS A 156 -1.77 13.59 22.29
CA LYS A 156 -2.31 13.50 23.66
C LYS A 156 -2.14 12.12 24.29
N ALA A 157 -2.18 11.06 23.48
CA ALA A 157 -1.94 9.69 23.92
C ALA A 157 -0.44 9.35 24.07
N GLY A 158 0.48 10.25 23.69
CA GLY A 158 1.93 10.04 23.78
C GLY A 158 2.54 9.24 22.62
N PHE A 159 1.83 9.08 21.50
CA PHE A 159 2.29 8.30 20.34
C PHE A 159 2.77 9.16 19.16
N TYR A 160 2.55 10.47 19.19
CA TYR A 160 2.89 11.38 18.08
C TYR A 160 3.67 12.61 18.54
N GLU A 161 4.89 12.76 18.04
CA GLU A 161 5.81 13.87 18.35
C GLU A 161 5.98 14.85 17.17
N GLY A 162 5.23 14.66 16.09
CA GLY A 162 5.29 15.51 14.89
C GLY A 162 4.44 16.77 14.99
N GLU A 163 4.54 17.60 13.95
CA GLU A 163 3.65 18.75 13.76
C GLU A 163 2.25 18.27 13.36
N ILE A 164 1.22 18.93 13.86
CA ILE A 164 -0.16 18.68 13.43
C ILE A 164 -0.37 19.45 12.12
N ASP A 165 -0.10 18.78 11.01
CA ASP A 165 0.02 19.37 9.67
C ASP A 165 -1.11 18.97 8.71
N ASP A 166 -2.08 18.18 9.17
CA ASP A 166 -3.17 17.60 8.36
C ASP A 166 -2.75 16.52 7.35
N ASP A 167 -1.47 16.17 7.27
CA ASP A 167 -0.93 15.18 6.35
C ASP A 167 -0.72 13.83 7.06
N TYR A 168 -1.39 12.79 6.56
CA TYR A 168 -1.14 11.42 7.02
C TYR A 168 0.12 10.88 6.33
N GLY A 169 1.25 11.46 6.67
CA GLY A 169 2.57 11.06 6.20
C GLY A 169 3.21 9.97 7.07
N THR A 170 4.51 9.78 6.88
CA THR A 170 5.30 8.74 7.55
C THR A 170 5.26 8.83 9.08
N ARG A 171 5.30 10.05 9.64
CA ARG A 171 5.23 10.25 11.09
C ARG A 171 3.89 9.81 11.67
N THR A 172 2.79 10.17 11.01
CA THR A 172 1.44 9.80 11.46
C THR A 172 1.23 8.30 11.32
N LEU A 173 1.71 7.69 10.23
CA LEU A 173 1.65 6.24 10.07
C LEU A 173 2.39 5.51 11.19
N ARG A 174 3.62 5.91 11.53
CA ARG A 174 4.37 5.31 12.65
C ARG A 174 3.61 5.38 13.97
N ALA A 175 3.04 6.55 14.27
CA ALA A 175 2.26 6.76 15.48
C ALA A 175 0.99 5.89 15.53
N VAL A 176 0.29 5.76 14.40
CA VAL A 176 -0.92 4.92 14.33
C VAL A 176 -0.57 3.46 14.47
N LEU A 177 0.48 2.96 13.81
CA LEU A 177 0.91 1.57 13.93
C LEU A 177 1.26 1.25 15.39
N ALA A 178 2.12 2.07 16.01
CA ALA A 178 2.49 1.90 17.42
C ALA A 178 1.27 1.96 18.36
N TYR A 179 0.35 2.91 18.13
CA TYR A 179 -0.87 3.01 18.92
C TYR A 179 -1.77 1.78 18.76
N GLN A 180 -1.93 1.26 17.54
CA GLN A 180 -2.74 0.08 17.25
C GLN A 180 -2.15 -1.15 17.94
N THR A 181 -0.84 -1.41 17.78
CA THR A 181 -0.15 -2.51 18.46
C THR A 181 -0.35 -2.47 19.98
N ILE A 182 -0.10 -1.32 20.61
CA ILE A 182 -0.22 -1.19 22.07
C ILE A 182 -1.68 -1.29 22.55
N THR A 183 -2.64 -0.82 21.76
CA THR A 183 -4.04 -0.74 22.19
C THR A 183 -4.82 -2.03 21.93
N PHE A 184 -4.54 -2.71 20.82
CA PHE A 184 -5.32 -3.87 20.35
C PHE A 184 -4.52 -5.18 20.34
N GLY A 185 -3.20 -5.13 20.56
CA GLY A 185 -2.30 -6.27 20.58
C GLY A 185 -1.43 -6.38 19.33
N ASP A 186 -0.44 -7.25 19.40
CA ASP A 186 0.43 -7.58 18.27
C ASP A 186 -0.39 -8.12 17.09
N GLY A 187 0.00 -7.81 15.86
CA GLY A 187 -0.74 -8.24 14.68
C GLY A 187 -1.92 -7.35 14.26
N THR A 188 -2.20 -6.27 14.99
CA THR A 188 -3.39 -5.43 14.72
C THR A 188 -3.10 -4.13 13.97
N ASP A 189 -1.81 -3.84 13.73
CA ASP A 189 -1.33 -2.59 13.15
C ASP A 189 -1.45 -2.58 11.62
N ASN A 190 -2.66 -2.37 11.10
CA ASN A 190 -2.86 -2.20 9.66
C ASN A 190 -2.55 -0.77 9.16
N GLY A 191 -2.30 0.18 10.08
CA GLY A 191 -1.99 1.57 9.74
C GLY A 191 -3.18 2.36 9.19
N VAL A 192 -4.39 1.80 9.25
CA VAL A 192 -5.65 2.41 8.80
C VAL A 192 -6.49 2.83 10.00
N VAL A 193 -6.78 4.12 10.12
CA VAL A 193 -7.67 4.63 11.15
C VAL A 193 -9.11 4.52 10.64
N GLY A 194 -9.82 3.54 11.18
CA GLY A 194 -11.28 3.40 11.06
C GLY A 194 -11.98 3.60 12.42
N PRO A 195 -13.27 3.23 12.53
CA PRO A 195 -14.09 3.44 13.73
C PRO A 195 -13.48 2.89 15.02
N MET A 196 -12.84 1.73 14.97
CA MET A 196 -12.24 1.09 16.13
C MET A 196 -11.09 1.92 16.69
N THR A 197 -10.13 2.29 15.84
CA THR A 197 -8.99 3.15 16.21
C THR A 197 -9.47 4.55 16.64
N ALA A 198 -10.43 5.13 15.92
CA ALA A 198 -11.00 6.43 16.26
C ALA A 198 -11.70 6.43 17.62
N LYS A 199 -12.48 5.39 17.92
CA LYS A 199 -13.16 5.22 19.22
C LYS A 199 -12.14 5.10 20.36
N ALA A 200 -11.08 4.32 20.17
CA ALA A 200 -10.02 4.20 21.17
C ALA A 200 -9.29 5.54 21.40
N LEU A 201 -9.06 6.31 20.34
CA LEU A 201 -8.52 7.68 20.39
C LEU A 201 -9.52 8.73 20.90
N LYS A 202 -10.77 8.34 21.18
CA LYS A 202 -11.87 9.24 21.58
C LYS A 202 -12.13 10.36 20.55
N VAL A 203 -11.98 10.05 19.27
CA VAL A 203 -12.25 10.96 18.14
C VAL A 203 -13.62 10.67 17.57
N THR A 204 -14.49 11.69 17.48
CA THR A 204 -15.76 11.58 16.76
C THR A 204 -15.51 11.29 15.28
N TRP A 205 -16.15 10.24 14.76
CA TRP A 205 -15.81 9.70 13.45
C TRP A 205 -16.98 9.83 12.46
N PRO A 206 -16.74 10.36 11.24
CA PRO A 206 -17.80 10.59 10.27
C PRO A 206 -18.17 9.35 9.45
N THR A 207 -19.41 9.33 8.98
CA THR A 207 -19.91 8.48 7.89
C THR A 207 -20.28 9.35 6.69
N VAL A 208 -20.15 8.82 5.48
CA VAL A 208 -20.47 9.47 4.20
C VAL A 208 -21.52 8.70 3.42
#